data_AF-A0A2R6HHB0-F1
#
_entry.id   AF-A0A2R6HHB0-F1
#
_cell.length_a   1.000
_cell.length_b   1.000
_cell.length_c   1.000
_cell.angle_alpha   90.00
_cell.angle_beta   90.00
_cell.angle_gamma   90.00
#
_symmetry.space_group_name_H-M   'P 1'
#
loop_
_entity.id
_entity.type
_entity.pdbx_description
1 polymer ?
#
loop_
_entity_poly.entity_id
_entity_poly.type
_entity_poly.pdbx_seq_one_letter_code
_entity_poly.pdbx_strand_id
1 'polypeptide(L)'
;MFGTSGIRGPVGEEVTAELALRVGRALGAETDRVVVGRDPRASGETLVDALAAGLREVGTDVLDLGVAATPTVARAVAWEGADAGVSVTASHNPPPDNGLKLWQPSGQAYDATGRARVTERVESDDPDLRPWNELGDRERVNADDRHVEALVGSADTLDLSVAVDVGNGAGGVTADALLELGCHVETLNAQPDGRFPGRPSEPTIENCEALSTLVAEGEYDLGIAHDGDADRTRATAGDGTFISGDALLALFAAEAAAPGQRVAVPVD
;
A
#
# COMPACT_ATOMS: atom_id res chain seq x y z
N MET A 1 -8.84 -15.17 10.58
CA MET A 1 -7.71 -14.22 10.67
C MET A 1 -7.57 -13.38 9.40
N PHE A 2 -7.29 -13.99 8.24
CA PHE A 2 -7.22 -13.25 6.97
C PHE A 2 -8.61 -13.01 6.35
N GLY A 3 -8.90 -11.76 5.99
CA GLY A 3 -10.01 -11.36 5.12
C GLY A 3 -9.60 -11.32 3.64
N THR A 4 -10.34 -10.55 2.85
CA THR A 4 -10.12 -10.36 1.39
C THR A 4 -8.80 -9.65 1.07
N SER A 5 -8.31 -8.79 1.96
CA SER A 5 -7.13 -7.96 1.71
C SER A 5 -6.20 -7.88 2.94
N GLY A 6 -5.88 -9.05 3.50
CA GLY A 6 -5.02 -9.19 4.67
C GLY A 6 -5.78 -9.39 5.99
N ILE A 7 -5.10 -9.20 7.10
CA ILE A 7 -5.67 -9.16 8.45
C ILE A 7 -6.05 -7.70 8.71
N ARG A 8 -7.27 -7.39 9.13
CA ARG A 8 -7.72 -6.02 9.40
C ARG A 8 -8.76 -5.99 10.52
N GLY A 9 -8.83 -4.87 11.22
CA GLY A 9 -9.85 -4.60 12.22
C GLY A 9 -9.46 -3.47 13.17
N PRO A 10 -10.31 -3.17 14.16
CA PRO A 10 -10.05 -2.13 15.16
C PRO A 10 -8.80 -2.46 15.99
N VAL A 11 -7.92 -1.47 16.14
CA VAL A 11 -6.69 -1.61 16.92
C VAL A 11 -7.00 -1.69 18.41
N GLY A 12 -6.36 -2.63 19.11
CA GLY A 12 -6.59 -2.91 20.53
C GLY A 12 -7.67 -3.94 20.79
N GLU A 13 -8.39 -4.37 19.74
CA GLU A 13 -9.38 -5.43 19.79
C GLU A 13 -8.95 -6.57 18.85
N GLU A 14 -9.23 -6.45 17.56
CA GLU A 14 -8.90 -7.48 16.56
C GLU A 14 -7.43 -7.40 16.13
N VAL A 15 -6.88 -6.18 16.01
CA VAL A 15 -5.49 -5.96 15.62
C VAL A 15 -4.70 -5.46 16.82
N THR A 16 -3.74 -6.26 17.25
CA THR A 16 -2.92 -5.99 18.45
C THR A 16 -1.43 -6.15 18.15
N ALA A 17 -0.58 -5.59 19.02
CA ALA A 17 0.86 -5.82 18.97
C ALA A 17 1.21 -7.31 19.11
N GLU A 18 0.48 -8.06 19.95
CA GLU A 18 0.65 -9.51 20.09
C GLU A 18 0.38 -10.25 18.76
N LEU A 19 -0.69 -9.86 18.06
CA LEU A 19 -0.99 -10.44 16.75
C LEU A 19 0.12 -10.14 15.73
N ALA A 20 0.59 -8.89 15.67
CA ALA A 20 1.68 -8.49 14.78
C ALA A 20 2.99 -9.26 15.08
N LEU A 21 3.32 -9.42 16.37
CA LEU A 21 4.46 -10.23 16.82
C LEU A 21 4.36 -11.68 16.34
N ARG A 22 3.19 -12.32 16.54
CA ARG A 22 2.97 -13.70 16.09
C ARG A 22 3.01 -13.83 14.58
N VAL A 23 2.46 -12.88 13.83
CA VAL A 23 2.57 -12.85 12.36
C VAL A 23 4.04 -12.73 11.94
N GLY A 24 4.82 -11.91 12.63
CA GLY A 24 6.27 -11.80 12.39
C GLY A 24 7.00 -13.12 12.57
N ARG A 25 6.77 -13.81 13.68
CA ARG A 25 7.32 -15.17 13.93
C ARG A 25 6.91 -16.17 12.86
N ALA A 26 5.61 -16.19 12.53
CA ALA A 26 5.03 -17.13 11.58
C ALA A 26 5.58 -16.95 10.16
N LEU A 27 5.82 -15.70 9.76
CA LEU A 27 6.43 -15.36 8.47
C LEU A 27 7.94 -15.63 8.48
N GLY A 28 8.62 -15.24 9.56
CA GLY A 28 10.07 -15.39 9.71
C GLY A 28 10.54 -16.86 9.72
N ALA A 29 9.69 -17.78 10.15
CA ALA A 29 9.97 -19.23 10.12
C ALA A 29 10.33 -19.81 8.73
N GLU A 30 10.13 -19.05 7.65
CA GLU A 30 10.48 -19.44 6.27
C GLU A 30 11.21 -18.38 5.47
N THR A 31 11.54 -17.26 6.10
CA THR A 31 12.09 -16.11 5.38
C THR A 31 13.40 -15.69 6.03
N ASP A 32 14.41 -15.43 5.22
CA ASP A 32 15.68 -14.89 5.68
C ASP A 32 15.61 -13.35 5.70
N ARG A 33 14.81 -12.76 4.79
CA ARG A 33 14.64 -11.31 4.68
C ARG A 33 13.21 -10.90 4.33
N VAL A 34 12.68 -9.91 5.04
CA VAL A 34 11.32 -9.38 4.84
C VAL A 34 11.32 -7.86 4.72
N VAL A 35 10.64 -7.34 3.70
CA VAL A 35 10.35 -5.90 3.56
C VAL A 35 9.13 -5.54 4.40
N VAL A 36 9.20 -4.46 5.17
CA VAL A 36 8.08 -3.96 5.96
C VAL A 36 7.86 -2.49 5.66
N GLY A 37 6.62 -2.08 5.38
CA GLY A 37 6.24 -0.67 5.30
C GLY A 37 4.87 -0.45 5.93
N ARG A 38 4.51 0.80 6.18
CA ARG A 38 3.22 1.16 6.77
C ARG A 38 2.57 2.33 6.05
N ASP A 39 1.26 2.45 6.17
CA ASP A 39 0.57 3.70 5.86
C ASP A 39 0.75 4.75 7.01
N PRO A 40 0.20 5.96 6.89
CA PRO A 40 0.37 7.02 7.89
C PRO A 40 -0.38 6.80 9.22
N ARG A 41 -1.10 5.68 9.43
CA ARG A 41 -1.79 5.40 10.69
C ARG A 41 -0.78 5.33 11.83
N ALA A 42 -1.03 6.13 12.88
CA ALA A 42 -0.15 6.20 14.05
C ALA A 42 -0.01 4.84 14.75
N SER A 43 -1.08 4.04 14.79
CA SER A 43 -1.04 2.66 15.30
C SER A 43 -0.06 1.75 14.56
N GLY A 44 0.29 2.10 13.32
CA GLY A 44 1.25 1.35 12.51
C GLY A 44 2.66 1.33 13.11
N GLU A 45 3.08 2.34 13.87
CA GLU A 45 4.41 2.35 14.52
C GLU A 45 4.56 1.18 15.49
N THR A 46 3.60 1.03 16.41
CA THR A 46 3.57 -0.08 17.37
C THR A 46 3.48 -1.44 16.68
N LEU A 47 2.67 -1.54 15.61
CA LEU A 47 2.49 -2.79 14.88
C LEU A 47 3.76 -3.19 14.10
N VAL A 48 4.44 -2.23 13.46
CA VAL A 48 5.73 -2.46 12.79
C VAL A 48 6.78 -2.89 13.80
N ASP A 49 6.87 -2.25 14.97
CA ASP A 49 7.84 -2.63 15.99
C ASP A 49 7.63 -4.05 16.50
N ALA A 50 6.37 -4.44 16.76
CA ALA A 50 6.03 -5.80 17.18
C ALA A 50 6.29 -6.83 16.07
N LEU A 51 5.88 -6.53 14.84
CA LEU A 51 6.13 -7.38 13.67
C LEU A 51 7.64 -7.60 13.46
N ALA A 52 8.42 -6.53 13.49
CA ALA A 52 9.86 -6.58 13.32
C ALA A 52 10.55 -7.34 14.46
N ALA A 53 10.09 -7.20 15.71
CA ALA A 53 10.59 -8.01 16.81
C ALA A 53 10.35 -9.51 16.56
N GLY A 54 9.15 -9.87 16.08
CA GLY A 54 8.77 -11.25 15.80
C GLY A 54 9.56 -11.89 14.66
N LEU A 55 9.88 -11.11 13.62
CA LEU A 55 10.75 -11.53 12.52
C LEU A 55 12.19 -11.75 13.00
N ARG A 56 12.74 -10.78 13.73
CA ARG A 56 14.15 -10.80 14.13
C ARG A 56 14.47 -11.88 15.15
N GLU A 57 13.56 -12.16 16.08
CA GLU A 57 13.80 -13.18 17.11
C GLU A 57 13.79 -14.61 16.57
N VAL A 58 13.33 -14.83 15.34
CA VAL A 58 13.46 -16.09 14.59
C VAL A 58 14.58 -16.06 13.53
N GLY A 59 15.36 -14.98 13.49
CA GLY A 59 16.56 -14.84 12.65
C GLY A 59 16.35 -14.13 11.32
N THR A 60 15.17 -13.57 11.07
CA THR A 60 14.84 -12.90 9.80
C THR A 60 15.25 -11.42 9.82
N ASP A 61 15.96 -10.98 8.78
CA ASP A 61 16.30 -9.58 8.57
C ASP A 61 15.07 -8.77 8.12
N VAL A 62 14.98 -7.53 8.59
CA VAL A 62 13.88 -6.62 8.28
C VAL A 62 14.39 -5.39 7.52
N LEU A 63 13.87 -5.19 6.30
CA LEU A 63 14.04 -3.96 5.54
C LEU A 63 12.82 -3.07 5.76
N ASP A 64 12.96 -2.07 6.61
CA ASP A 64 11.86 -1.19 7.03
C ASP A 64 11.81 0.08 6.17
N LEU A 65 10.79 0.18 5.32
CA LEU A 65 10.55 1.31 4.41
C LEU A 65 9.96 2.54 5.11
N GLY A 66 9.35 2.35 6.27
CA GLY A 66 8.70 3.44 7.00
C GLY A 66 7.32 3.70 6.43
N VAL A 67 6.96 4.97 6.27
CA VAL A 67 5.71 5.31 5.58
C VAL A 67 5.92 5.11 4.08
N ALA A 68 5.18 4.19 3.48
CA ALA A 68 5.29 3.86 2.07
C ALA A 68 3.95 3.38 1.51
N ALA A 69 3.69 3.63 0.23
CA ALA A 69 2.52 3.10 -0.44
C ALA A 69 2.55 1.56 -0.43
N THR A 70 1.39 0.91 -0.30
CA THR A 70 1.28 -0.55 -0.45
C THR A 70 1.92 -1.08 -1.74
N PRO A 71 1.71 -0.47 -2.93
CA PRO A 71 2.44 -0.89 -4.13
C PRO A 71 3.96 -0.68 -4.04
N THR A 72 4.47 0.32 -3.30
CA THR A 72 5.91 0.45 -3.04
C THR A 72 6.42 -0.78 -2.26
N VAL A 73 5.75 -1.14 -1.16
CA VAL A 73 6.12 -2.30 -0.34
C VAL A 73 6.14 -3.59 -1.17
N ALA A 74 5.09 -3.83 -1.95
CA ALA A 74 4.96 -5.03 -2.78
C ALA A 74 6.07 -5.12 -3.85
N ARG A 75 6.42 -4.01 -4.50
CA ARG A 75 7.50 -3.98 -5.51
C ARG A 75 8.89 -4.10 -4.88
N ALA A 76 9.08 -3.50 -3.70
CA ALA A 76 10.34 -3.52 -2.97
C ALA A 76 10.78 -4.95 -2.60
N VAL A 77 9.84 -5.89 -2.42
CA VAL A 77 10.18 -7.30 -2.21
C VAL A 77 11.12 -7.82 -3.31
N ALA A 78 10.75 -7.59 -4.57
CA ALA A 78 11.56 -8.03 -5.70
C ALA A 78 12.82 -7.17 -5.90
N TRP A 79 12.74 -5.85 -5.65
CA TRP A 79 13.89 -4.95 -5.80
C TRP A 79 15.03 -5.26 -4.81
N GLU A 80 14.67 -5.65 -3.59
CA GLU A 80 15.61 -5.95 -2.50
C GLU A 80 15.97 -7.44 -2.42
N GLY A 81 15.41 -8.28 -3.30
CA GLY A 81 15.60 -9.73 -3.26
C GLY A 81 15.13 -10.36 -1.94
N ALA A 82 14.06 -9.83 -1.35
CA ALA A 82 13.48 -10.32 -0.11
C ALA A 82 12.53 -11.49 -0.37
N ASP A 83 12.30 -12.31 0.65
CA ASP A 83 11.45 -13.50 0.57
C ASP A 83 9.96 -13.18 0.76
N ALA A 84 9.66 -12.05 1.41
CA ALA A 84 8.29 -11.57 1.57
C ALA A 84 8.26 -10.06 1.85
N GLY A 85 7.05 -9.50 1.77
CA GLY A 85 6.75 -8.14 2.19
C GLY A 85 5.55 -8.07 3.12
N VAL A 86 5.50 -7.04 3.96
CA VAL A 86 4.34 -6.73 4.81
C VAL A 86 3.99 -5.25 4.74
N SER A 87 2.78 -4.93 4.28
CA SER A 87 2.21 -3.59 4.47
C SER A 87 1.38 -3.57 5.75
N VAL A 88 1.73 -2.72 6.69
CA VAL A 88 0.95 -2.43 7.90
C VAL A 88 -0.05 -1.33 7.57
N THR A 89 -1.30 -1.74 7.31
CA THR A 89 -2.36 -0.84 6.83
C THR A 89 -3.73 -1.49 6.95
N ALA A 90 -4.78 -0.66 7.10
CA ALA A 90 -6.17 -1.05 6.85
C ALA A 90 -6.74 -0.46 5.54
N SER A 91 -5.89 0.04 4.64
CA SER A 91 -6.27 0.66 3.36
C SER A 91 -7.31 1.77 3.61
N HIS A 92 -8.49 1.68 2.99
CA HIS A 92 -9.56 2.66 3.02
C HIS A 92 -10.40 2.70 4.33
N ASN A 93 -10.17 1.81 5.30
CA ASN A 93 -10.96 1.77 6.54
C ASN A 93 -10.85 3.08 7.35
N PRO A 94 -11.78 3.36 8.29
CA PRO A 94 -11.68 4.52 9.19
C PRO A 94 -10.41 4.51 10.08
N PRO A 95 -9.99 5.66 10.66
CA PRO A 95 -8.76 5.78 11.46
C PRO A 95 -8.54 4.74 12.59
N PRO A 96 -9.57 4.27 13.33
CA PRO A 96 -9.39 3.29 14.40
C PRO A 96 -8.88 1.92 13.94
N ASP A 97 -9.03 1.58 12.66
CA ASP A 97 -8.62 0.31 12.12
C ASP A 97 -7.15 0.31 11.69
N ASN A 98 -6.51 -0.85 11.74
CA ASN A 98 -5.23 -1.10 11.06
C ASN A 98 -5.18 -2.58 10.62
N GLY A 99 -4.05 -3.06 10.13
CA GLY A 99 -3.96 -4.40 9.57
C GLY A 99 -2.60 -4.76 9.01
N LEU A 100 -2.53 -5.93 8.39
CA LEU A 100 -1.34 -6.54 7.81
C LEU A 100 -1.70 -7.17 6.46
N LYS A 101 -1.10 -6.69 5.37
CA LYS A 101 -1.11 -7.32 4.04
C LYS A 101 0.22 -8.03 3.82
N LEU A 102 0.20 -9.26 3.34
CA LEU A 102 1.40 -10.05 3.07
C LEU A 102 1.64 -10.20 1.57
N TRP A 103 2.90 -10.03 1.16
CA TRP A 103 3.37 -10.05 -0.24
C TRP A 103 4.38 -11.17 -0.43
N GLN A 104 4.18 -11.95 -1.50
CA GLN A 104 5.08 -13.03 -1.93
C GLN A 104 6.34 -12.44 -2.59
N PRO A 105 7.40 -13.24 -2.84
CA PRO A 105 8.58 -12.80 -3.60
C PRO A 105 8.24 -12.17 -4.96
N SER A 106 7.14 -12.59 -5.57
CA SER A 106 6.63 -12.06 -6.84
C SER A 106 6.01 -10.66 -6.74
N GLY A 107 5.84 -10.12 -5.52
CA GLY A 107 5.07 -8.90 -5.23
C GLY A 107 3.56 -9.11 -5.25
N GLN A 108 3.07 -10.32 -5.52
CA GLN A 108 1.64 -10.63 -5.42
C GLN A 108 1.21 -10.81 -3.97
N ALA A 109 -0.04 -10.48 -3.65
CA ALA A 109 -0.60 -10.79 -2.35
C ALA A 109 -0.50 -12.31 -2.07
N TYR A 110 -0.37 -12.69 -0.80
CA TYR A 110 -0.39 -14.10 -0.40
C TYR A 110 -1.65 -14.79 -0.88
N ASP A 111 -1.48 -15.94 -1.53
CA ASP A 111 -2.57 -16.77 -1.98
C ASP A 111 -3.27 -17.49 -0.81
N ALA A 112 -4.26 -18.34 -1.11
CA ALA A 112 -4.98 -19.08 -0.06
C ALA A 112 -4.05 -20.01 0.73
N THR A 113 -3.06 -20.62 0.08
CA THR A 113 -2.14 -21.56 0.71
C THR A 113 -1.16 -20.84 1.65
N GLY A 114 -0.57 -19.73 1.20
CA GLY A 114 0.30 -18.89 2.03
C GLY A 114 -0.43 -18.35 3.27
N ARG A 115 -1.66 -17.85 3.08
CA ARG A 115 -2.50 -17.35 4.20
C ARG A 115 -2.85 -18.45 5.19
N ALA A 116 -3.20 -19.65 4.71
CA ALA A 116 -3.50 -20.79 5.58
C ALA A 116 -2.26 -21.18 6.43
N ARG A 117 -1.08 -21.22 5.80
CA ARG A 117 0.18 -21.58 6.48
C ARG A 117 0.58 -20.57 7.55
N VAL A 118 0.46 -19.27 7.27
CA VAL A 118 0.70 -18.22 8.28
C VAL A 118 -0.32 -18.33 9.41
N THR A 119 -1.60 -18.55 9.10
CA THR A 119 -2.65 -18.72 10.12
C THR A 119 -2.35 -19.89 11.05
N GLU A 120 -2.03 -21.06 10.49
CA GLU A 120 -1.69 -22.26 11.26
C GLU A 120 -0.53 -21.99 12.22
N ARG A 121 0.54 -21.32 11.77
CA ARG A 121 1.67 -20.99 12.64
C ARG A 121 1.31 -19.99 13.73
N VAL A 122 0.56 -18.94 13.40
CA VAL A 122 0.10 -17.98 14.40
C VAL A 122 -0.76 -18.65 15.47
N GLU A 123 -1.62 -19.60 15.08
CA GLU A 123 -2.47 -20.35 16.00
C GLU A 123 -1.69 -21.38 16.84
N SER A 124 -0.63 -21.97 16.28
CA SER A 124 0.23 -22.91 17.01
C SER A 124 1.10 -22.25 18.09
N ASP A 125 1.50 -20.99 17.88
CA ASP A 125 2.35 -20.19 18.77
C ASP A 125 3.63 -20.92 19.26
N ASP A 126 4.27 -21.70 18.36
CA ASP A 126 5.50 -22.46 18.63
C ASP A 126 6.67 -21.97 17.74
N PRO A 127 7.24 -20.78 18.01
CA PRO A 127 8.31 -20.21 17.18
C PRO A 127 9.67 -20.88 17.40
N ASP A 128 10.44 -21.06 16.32
CA ASP A 128 11.86 -21.45 16.38
C ASP A 128 12.73 -20.25 16.74
N LEU A 129 12.72 -19.88 18.02
CA LEU A 129 13.46 -18.72 18.53
C LEU A 129 14.98 -18.93 18.42
N ARG A 130 15.67 -17.90 17.95
CA ARG A 130 17.13 -17.90 17.78
C ARG A 130 17.85 -17.46 19.05
N PRO A 131 19.07 -17.99 19.31
CA PRO A 131 19.91 -17.50 20.40
C PRO A 131 20.33 -16.04 20.15
N TRP A 132 20.81 -15.39 21.21
CA TRP A 132 21.14 -13.96 21.23
C TRP A 132 22.09 -13.48 20.11
N ASN A 133 22.89 -14.38 19.54
CA ASN A 133 23.89 -14.12 18.50
C ASN A 133 23.44 -14.52 17.09
N GLU A 134 22.17 -14.89 16.92
CA GLU A 134 21.55 -15.29 15.64
C GLU A 134 20.22 -14.57 15.40
N LEU A 135 20.03 -13.42 16.04
CA LEU A 135 18.88 -12.55 15.80
C LEU A 135 19.06 -11.83 14.45
N GLY A 136 17.97 -11.64 13.72
CA GLY A 136 17.97 -10.83 12.49
C GLY A 136 18.19 -9.34 12.77
N ASP A 137 18.60 -8.60 11.76
CA ASP A 137 18.78 -7.15 11.82
C ASP A 137 17.54 -6.38 11.37
N ARG A 138 17.47 -5.07 11.69
CA ARG A 138 16.48 -4.14 11.12
C ARG A 138 17.20 -2.96 10.54
N GLU A 139 17.02 -2.74 9.25
CA GLU A 139 17.58 -1.62 8.51
C GLU A 139 16.48 -0.72 7.97
N ARG A 140 16.70 0.61 8.03
CA ARG A 140 15.83 1.60 7.40
C ARG A 140 16.29 1.79 5.95
N VAL A 141 15.43 1.53 4.98
CA VAL A 141 15.74 1.74 3.55
C VAL A 141 14.65 2.59 2.88
N ASN A 142 14.98 3.26 1.77
CA ASN A 142 14.03 4.02 0.96
C ASN A 142 13.75 3.24 -0.34
N ALA A 143 12.48 3.06 -0.68
CA ALA A 143 12.05 2.44 -1.95
C ALA A 143 11.15 3.35 -2.80
N ASP A 144 10.82 4.55 -2.31
CA ASP A 144 9.94 5.49 -3.02
C ASP A 144 10.62 6.01 -4.29
N ASP A 145 11.90 6.40 -4.22
CA ASP A 145 12.67 6.89 -5.38
C ASP A 145 12.65 5.86 -6.52
N ARG A 146 12.87 4.58 -6.21
CA ARG A 146 12.84 3.49 -7.18
C ARG A 146 11.43 3.21 -7.72
N HIS A 147 10.39 3.47 -6.93
CA HIS A 147 9.02 3.40 -7.40
C HIS A 147 8.69 4.55 -8.35
N VAL A 148 9.12 5.77 -8.03
CA VAL A 148 9.01 6.94 -8.91
C VAL A 148 9.71 6.65 -10.24
N GLU A 149 10.96 6.18 -10.22
CA GLU A 149 11.70 5.78 -11.43
C GLU A 149 10.95 4.74 -12.27
N ALA A 150 10.32 3.74 -11.62
CA ALA A 150 9.56 2.71 -12.31
C ALA A 150 8.28 3.26 -12.97
N LEU A 151 7.63 4.25 -12.35
CA LEU A 151 6.46 4.93 -12.91
C LEU A 151 6.88 5.84 -14.08
N VAL A 152 7.92 6.66 -13.90
CA VAL A 152 8.47 7.53 -14.94
C VAL A 152 8.92 6.72 -16.16
N GLY A 153 9.60 5.60 -15.94
CA GLY A 153 10.03 4.71 -17.02
C GLY A 153 8.90 3.96 -17.74
N SER A 154 7.65 4.05 -17.27
CA SER A 154 6.49 3.38 -17.85
C SER A 154 5.66 4.26 -18.79
N ALA A 155 5.98 5.55 -18.88
CA ALA A 155 5.26 6.53 -19.69
C ALA A 155 6.22 7.47 -20.44
N ASP A 156 5.75 8.04 -21.53
CA ASP A 156 6.43 9.17 -22.19
C ASP A 156 6.24 10.46 -21.39
N THR A 157 7.07 11.47 -21.68
CA THR A 157 6.90 12.82 -21.11
C THR A 157 5.49 13.36 -21.41
N LEU A 158 4.86 13.94 -20.39
CA LEU A 158 3.52 14.51 -20.40
C LEU A 158 3.61 16.03 -20.23
N ASP A 159 2.64 16.75 -20.80
CA ASP A 159 2.45 18.19 -20.62
C ASP A 159 0.99 18.40 -20.23
N LEU A 160 0.67 18.05 -18.98
CA LEU A 160 -0.68 18.08 -18.40
C LEU A 160 -0.67 18.82 -17.08
N SER A 161 -1.76 19.52 -16.77
CA SER A 161 -2.07 20.06 -15.45
C SER A 161 -2.92 19.05 -14.68
N VAL A 162 -2.41 18.56 -13.55
CA VAL A 162 -3.03 17.45 -12.80
C VAL A 162 -3.20 17.81 -11.33
N ALA A 163 -4.41 17.64 -10.81
CA ALA A 163 -4.68 17.71 -9.37
C ALA A 163 -4.56 16.31 -8.74
N VAL A 164 -3.78 16.14 -7.68
CA VAL A 164 -3.58 14.85 -7.00
C VAL A 164 -4.02 14.94 -5.53
N ASP A 165 -5.16 14.34 -5.21
CA ASP A 165 -5.62 14.18 -3.83
C ASP A 165 -5.04 12.91 -3.19
N VAL A 166 -3.99 13.09 -2.39
CA VAL A 166 -3.28 12.02 -1.67
C VAL A 166 -4.10 11.49 -0.49
N GLY A 167 -5.17 12.18 -0.09
CA GLY A 167 -6.09 11.74 0.97
C GLY A 167 -5.43 11.56 2.34
N ASN A 168 -4.37 12.33 2.64
CA ASN A 168 -3.50 12.18 3.81
C ASN A 168 -2.84 10.79 3.95
N GLY A 169 -2.83 10.01 2.86
CA GLY A 169 -2.29 8.66 2.77
C GLY A 169 -0.83 8.62 2.33
N ALA A 170 -0.42 7.47 1.80
CA ALA A 170 0.94 7.20 1.36
C ALA A 170 1.16 7.36 -0.16
N GLY A 171 0.23 7.98 -0.90
CA GLY A 171 0.24 8.08 -2.37
C GLY A 171 1.15 9.15 -2.97
N GLY A 172 2.14 9.67 -2.24
CA GLY A 172 3.01 10.76 -2.69
C GLY A 172 3.80 10.43 -3.97
N VAL A 173 4.22 9.16 -4.11
CA VAL A 173 4.97 8.65 -5.28
C VAL A 173 4.29 8.94 -6.63
N THR A 174 2.95 9.04 -6.66
CA THR A 174 2.22 9.40 -7.88
C THR A 174 2.45 10.86 -8.28
N ALA A 175 2.41 11.78 -7.31
CA ALA A 175 2.65 13.20 -7.56
C ALA A 175 4.09 13.45 -8.01
N ASP A 176 5.05 12.79 -7.35
CA ASP A 176 6.47 12.90 -7.69
C ASP A 176 6.75 12.37 -9.10
N ALA A 177 6.19 11.21 -9.47
CA ALA A 177 6.34 10.66 -10.82
C ALA A 177 5.71 11.56 -11.90
N LEU A 178 4.56 12.17 -11.64
CA LEU A 178 3.93 13.10 -12.58
C LEU A 178 4.77 14.37 -12.78
N LEU A 179 5.37 14.90 -11.71
CA LEU A 179 6.29 16.04 -11.79
C LEU A 179 7.52 15.69 -12.65
N GLU A 180 8.12 14.51 -12.47
CA GLU A 180 9.26 14.06 -13.27
C GLU A 180 8.89 13.78 -14.74
N LEU A 181 7.66 13.35 -14.98
CA LEU A 181 7.12 13.18 -16.35
C LEU A 181 6.82 14.52 -17.05
N GLY A 182 6.91 15.66 -16.36
CA GLY A 182 6.71 16.99 -16.95
C GLY A 182 5.36 17.64 -16.68
N CYS A 183 4.48 17.00 -15.89
CA CYS A 183 3.19 17.57 -15.53
C CYS A 183 3.33 18.77 -14.57
N HIS A 184 2.37 19.68 -14.64
CA HIS A 184 2.10 20.65 -13.59
C HIS A 184 1.20 20.00 -12.53
N VAL A 185 1.75 19.73 -11.34
CA VAL A 185 1.02 19.00 -10.30
C VAL A 185 0.63 19.93 -9.15
N GLU A 186 -0.66 19.92 -8.81
CA GLU A 186 -1.17 20.49 -7.56
C GLU A 186 -1.68 19.37 -6.67
N THR A 187 -1.25 19.34 -5.40
CA THR A 187 -1.64 18.28 -4.48
C THR A 187 -2.68 18.74 -3.47
N LEU A 188 -3.68 17.90 -3.21
CA LEU A 188 -4.60 18.03 -2.09
C LEU A 188 -4.25 17.00 -1.01
N ASN A 189 -4.42 17.37 0.25
CA ASN A 189 -4.26 16.47 1.39
C ASN A 189 -2.92 15.71 1.40
N ALA A 190 -1.84 16.33 0.91
CA ALA A 190 -0.55 15.67 0.70
C ALA A 190 0.25 15.39 1.96
N GLN A 191 -0.12 16.00 3.10
CA GLN A 191 0.56 15.78 4.36
C GLN A 191 0.09 14.45 4.97
N PRO A 192 0.98 13.47 5.18
CA PRO A 192 0.61 12.18 5.75
C PRO A 192 0.02 12.35 7.16
N ASP A 193 -1.22 11.88 7.34
CA ASP A 193 -1.92 11.93 8.62
C ASP A 193 -2.98 10.83 8.67
N GLY A 194 -2.71 9.78 9.44
CA GLY A 194 -3.61 8.64 9.59
C GLY A 194 -4.93 8.91 10.32
N ARG A 195 -5.19 10.16 10.74
CA ARG A 195 -6.52 10.62 11.16
C ARG A 195 -7.43 10.96 9.97
N PHE A 196 -6.85 11.07 8.77
CA PHE A 196 -7.50 11.44 7.51
C PHE A 196 -8.36 12.72 7.61
N PRO A 197 -7.78 13.87 8.01
CA PRO A 197 -8.53 15.11 8.25
C PRO A 197 -9.09 15.76 6.98
N GLY A 198 -8.50 15.51 5.81
CA GLY A 198 -8.95 16.11 4.54
C GLY A 198 -10.24 15.50 4.01
N ARG A 199 -10.36 14.17 4.12
CA ARG A 199 -11.55 13.38 3.78
C ARG A 199 -11.38 11.96 4.33
N PRO A 200 -12.44 11.16 4.46
CA PRO A 200 -12.30 9.72 4.70
C PRO A 200 -11.38 9.07 3.65
N SER A 201 -10.66 8.04 4.10
CA SER A 201 -9.60 7.41 3.31
C SER A 201 -10.11 6.85 1.97
N GLU A 202 -11.31 6.26 1.94
CA GLU A 202 -11.90 5.75 0.70
C GLU A 202 -12.23 6.86 -0.31
N PRO A 203 -11.70 6.84 -1.55
CA PRO A 203 -12.00 7.85 -2.56
C PRO A 203 -13.36 7.55 -3.22
N THR A 204 -14.47 7.73 -2.50
CA THR A 204 -15.81 7.68 -3.11
C THR A 204 -16.12 9.00 -3.82
N ILE A 205 -17.22 9.03 -4.59
CA ILE A 205 -17.66 10.27 -5.23
C ILE A 205 -17.91 11.38 -4.20
N GLU A 206 -18.53 11.05 -3.07
CA GLU A 206 -18.81 12.00 -1.97
C GLU A 206 -17.51 12.47 -1.30
N ASN A 207 -16.54 11.58 -1.10
CA ASN A 207 -15.28 11.95 -0.47
C ASN A 207 -14.38 12.76 -1.41
N CYS A 208 -14.55 12.64 -2.73
CA CYS A 208 -13.76 13.33 -3.75
C CYS A 208 -14.45 14.61 -4.30
N GLU A 209 -15.48 15.14 -3.63
CA GLU A 209 -16.16 16.38 -4.04
C GLU A 209 -15.18 17.56 -4.16
N ALA A 210 -14.28 17.74 -3.18
CA ALA A 210 -13.30 18.83 -3.20
C ALA A 210 -12.34 18.75 -4.40
N LEU A 211 -11.86 17.55 -4.74
CA LEU A 211 -11.04 17.33 -5.94
C LEU A 211 -11.85 17.64 -7.21
N SER A 212 -13.09 17.19 -7.26
CA SER A 212 -13.97 17.37 -8.43
C SER A 212 -14.27 18.85 -8.67
N THR A 213 -14.55 19.60 -7.60
CA THR A 213 -14.75 21.05 -7.66
C THR A 213 -13.48 21.78 -8.07
N LEU A 214 -12.32 21.45 -7.48
CA LEU A 214 -11.04 22.06 -7.86
C LEU A 214 -10.75 21.89 -9.35
N VAL A 215 -10.96 20.67 -9.87
CA VAL A 215 -10.74 20.37 -11.29
C VAL A 215 -11.73 21.10 -12.18
N ALA A 216 -13.03 21.15 -11.83
CA ALA A 216 -14.05 21.85 -12.61
C ALA A 216 -13.85 23.37 -12.69
N GLU A 217 -13.35 23.98 -11.61
CA GLU A 217 -13.21 25.43 -11.49
C GLU A 217 -11.82 25.94 -11.92
N GLY A 218 -10.82 25.05 -11.94
CA GLY A 218 -9.45 25.36 -12.31
C GLY A 218 -9.11 25.04 -13.76
N GLU A 219 -7.81 25.10 -14.07
CA GLU A 219 -7.25 24.72 -15.37
C GLU A 219 -6.47 23.40 -15.20
N TYR A 220 -7.19 22.30 -15.00
CA TYR A 220 -6.62 20.95 -14.90
C TYR A 220 -7.19 20.04 -15.99
N ASP A 221 -6.34 19.19 -16.56
CA ASP A 221 -6.73 18.19 -17.54
C ASP A 221 -7.43 17.00 -16.89
N LEU A 222 -7.02 16.66 -15.66
CA LEU A 222 -7.65 15.64 -14.83
C LEU A 222 -7.31 15.80 -13.34
N GLY A 223 -8.08 15.13 -12.50
CA GLY A 223 -7.74 14.87 -11.10
C GLY A 223 -7.49 13.39 -10.83
N ILE A 224 -6.67 13.08 -9.83
CA ILE A 224 -6.37 11.74 -9.34
C ILE A 224 -6.59 11.70 -7.82
N ALA A 225 -7.24 10.66 -7.30
CA ALA A 225 -7.43 10.44 -5.88
C ALA A 225 -7.00 9.04 -5.45
N HIS A 226 -6.28 8.95 -4.33
CA HIS A 226 -5.84 7.69 -3.74
C HIS A 226 -6.59 7.35 -2.44
N ASP A 227 -6.63 6.06 -2.10
CA ASP A 227 -6.94 5.65 -0.72
C ASP A 227 -5.70 5.71 0.18
N GLY A 228 -5.87 5.40 1.47
CA GLY A 228 -4.87 5.66 2.51
C GLY A 228 -3.50 5.00 2.28
N ASP A 229 -3.46 3.84 1.65
CA ASP A 229 -2.24 3.13 1.29
C ASP A 229 -1.95 3.10 -0.21
N ALA A 230 -2.73 3.86 -0.99
CA ALA A 230 -2.56 4.12 -2.41
C ALA A 230 -2.50 2.88 -3.32
N ASP A 231 -3.21 1.81 -2.96
CA ASP A 231 -3.44 0.68 -3.87
C ASP A 231 -4.71 0.86 -4.73
N ARG A 232 -5.56 1.83 -4.37
CA ARG A 232 -6.71 2.26 -5.18
C ARG A 232 -6.46 3.63 -5.79
N THR A 233 -7.06 3.82 -6.96
CA THR A 233 -7.13 5.11 -7.62
C THR A 233 -8.54 5.40 -8.13
N ARG A 234 -8.90 6.68 -8.15
CA ARG A 234 -10.05 7.27 -8.84
C ARG A 234 -9.58 8.50 -9.59
N ALA A 235 -10.39 8.96 -10.53
CA ALA A 235 -10.06 10.13 -11.32
C ALA A 235 -11.25 11.07 -11.46
N THR A 236 -10.97 12.31 -11.81
CA THR A 236 -11.95 13.26 -12.32
C THR A 236 -11.50 13.73 -13.70
N ALA A 237 -12.43 13.88 -14.64
CA ALA A 237 -12.13 14.53 -15.92
C ALA A 237 -11.93 16.04 -15.74
N GLY A 238 -11.34 16.73 -16.72
CA GLY A 238 -11.08 18.18 -16.65
C GLY A 238 -12.33 19.07 -16.49
N ASP A 239 -13.54 18.55 -16.67
CA ASP A 239 -14.79 19.26 -16.35
C ASP A 239 -15.30 18.97 -14.92
N GLY A 240 -14.51 18.26 -14.11
CA GLY A 240 -14.81 17.82 -12.76
C GLY A 240 -15.65 16.56 -12.66
N THR A 241 -16.02 15.91 -13.76
CA THR A 241 -16.81 14.67 -13.72
C THR A 241 -16.03 13.56 -13.02
N PHE A 242 -16.56 13.05 -11.91
CA PHE A 242 -15.97 11.90 -11.21
C PHE A 242 -16.07 10.61 -12.05
N ILE A 243 -14.96 9.91 -12.18
CA ILE A 243 -14.83 8.67 -12.96
C ILE A 243 -14.72 7.48 -11.99
N SER A 244 -15.67 6.56 -12.10
CA SER A 244 -15.71 5.36 -11.26
C SER A 244 -14.55 4.40 -11.55
N GLY A 245 -14.29 3.48 -10.62
CA GLY A 245 -13.29 2.42 -10.80
C GLY A 245 -13.57 1.54 -12.03
N ASP A 246 -14.84 1.26 -12.33
CA ASP A 246 -15.21 0.42 -13.48
C ASP A 246 -14.98 1.14 -14.81
N ALA A 247 -15.25 2.45 -14.85
CA ALA A 247 -14.97 3.28 -16.03
C ALA A 247 -13.46 3.37 -16.28
N LEU A 248 -12.66 3.55 -15.21
CA LEU A 248 -11.20 3.50 -15.31
C LEU A 248 -10.69 2.13 -15.75
N LEU A 249 -11.24 1.04 -15.20
CA LEU A 249 -10.90 -0.32 -15.60
C LEU A 249 -11.19 -0.55 -17.09
N ALA A 250 -12.34 -0.08 -17.59
CA ALA A 250 -12.69 -0.17 -19.00
C ALA A 250 -11.73 0.65 -19.89
N LEU A 251 -11.34 1.85 -19.46
CA LEU A 251 -10.37 2.69 -20.17
C LEU A 251 -8.99 2.03 -20.23
N PHE A 252 -8.47 1.57 -19.09
CA PHE A 252 -7.16 0.88 -19.03
C PHE A 252 -7.18 -0.44 -19.79
N ALA A 253 -8.28 -1.18 -19.76
CA ALA A 253 -8.46 -2.40 -20.53
C ALA A 253 -8.39 -2.13 -22.05
N ALA A 254 -9.03 -1.06 -22.52
CA ALA A 254 -9.03 -0.69 -23.92
C ALA A 254 -7.63 -0.30 -24.43
N GLU A 255 -6.81 0.31 -23.58
CA GLU A 255 -5.42 0.67 -23.89
C GLU A 255 -4.47 -0.54 -23.80
N ALA A 256 -4.56 -1.33 -22.72
CA ALA A 256 -3.58 -2.38 -22.44
C ALA A 256 -3.84 -3.70 -23.18
N ALA A 257 -5.07 -4.00 -23.59
CA ALA A 257 -5.43 -5.29 -24.19
C ALA A 257 -5.54 -5.22 -25.72
N ALA A 258 -4.79 -6.09 -26.40
CA ALA A 258 -4.90 -6.32 -27.84
C ALA A 258 -6.02 -7.31 -28.20
N PRO A 259 -6.49 -7.33 -29.48
CA PRO A 259 -7.47 -8.31 -29.94
C PRO A 259 -7.06 -9.76 -29.61
N GLY A 260 -7.95 -10.49 -28.92
CA GLY A 260 -7.73 -11.88 -28.51
C GLY A 260 -7.12 -12.06 -27.11
N GLN A 261 -6.68 -10.97 -26.46
CA GLN A 261 -6.30 -10.99 -25.05
C GLN A 261 -7.54 -10.93 -24.14
N ARG A 262 -7.34 -11.21 -22.85
CA ARG A 262 -8.41 -11.28 -21.85
C ARG A 262 -8.11 -10.33 -20.70
N VAL A 263 -9.16 -9.68 -20.20
CA VAL A 263 -9.11 -8.81 -19.02
C VAL A 263 -9.90 -9.50 -17.91
N ALA A 264 -9.29 -9.62 -16.73
CA ALA A 264 -9.98 -10.12 -15.55
C ALA A 264 -10.71 -8.95 -14.87
N VAL A 265 -12.00 -9.15 -14.56
CA VAL A 265 -12.86 -8.15 -13.92
C VAL A 265 -13.60 -8.81 -12.75
N PRO A 266 -13.92 -8.06 -11.67
CA PRO A 266 -14.85 -8.55 -10.66
C PRO A 266 -16.24 -8.77 -11.28
N VAL A 267 -17.04 -9.64 -10.65
CA VAL A 267 -18.39 -10.00 -11.14
C VAL A 267 -19.48 -9.11 -10.53
N ASP A 268 -19.08 -8.09 -9.77
CA ASP A 268 -19.91 -7.38 -8.80
C ASP A 268 -20.11 -5.92 -9.20
#